data_AF-A0A1I7GDL7-F1
#
_entry.id   AF-A0A1I7GDL7-F1
#
_cell.length_a   1.000
_cell.length_b   1.000
_cell.length_c   1.000
_cell.angle_alpha   90.00
_cell.angle_beta   90.00
_cell.angle_gamma   90.00
#
_symmetry.space_group_name_H-M   'P 1'
#
loop_
_entity.id
_entity.type
_entity.pdbx_description
1 polymer ?
#
loop_
_entity_poly.entity_id
_entity_poly.type
_entity_poly.pdbx_seq_one_letter_code
_entity_poly.pdbx_strand_id
1 'polypeptide(L)' 'MVRFKVSRKKDKGSASFFQFFNYDGDLNIPVTMLIENINKQSVIKDIYGKVCSPISWHYSCEQG' A
#
# COMPACT_ATOMS: atom_id res chain seq x y z
N MET A 1 -10.65 11.85 1.36
CA MET A 1 -9.96 10.97 0.40
C MET A 1 -8.55 11.45 0.09
N VAL A 2 -7.53 10.66 0.44
CA VAL A 2 -6.14 10.87 0.04
C VAL A 2 -5.71 9.79 -0.93
N ARG A 3 -4.86 10.19 -1.88
CA ARG A 3 -4.24 9.29 -2.85
C ARG A 3 -2.78 9.09 -2.48
N PHE A 4 -2.36 7.84 -2.32
CA PHE A 4 -0.96 7.47 -2.08
C PHE A 4 -0.46 6.58 -3.20
N LYS A 5 0.82 6.78 -3.51
CA LYS A 5 1.55 6.11 -4.57
C LYS A 5 2.53 5.13 -3.94
N VAL A 6 2.39 3.86 -4.26
CA VAL A 6 3.25 2.78 -3.78
C VAL A 6 4.10 2.28 -4.95
N SER A 7 5.42 2.27 -4.79
CA SER A 7 6.31 1.61 -5.74
C SER A 7 6.35 0.12 -5.42
N ARG A 8 5.95 -0.72 -6.38
CA ARG A 8 5.89 -2.18 -6.23
C ARG A 8 6.83 -2.84 -7.23
N LYS A 9 7.39 -3.98 -6.83
CA LYS A 9 8.05 -4.93 -7.71
C LYS A 9 7.35 -6.27 -7.54
N LYS A 10 7.14 -6.98 -8.66
CA LYS A 10 6.54 -8.31 -8.62
C LYS A 10 7.54 -9.32 -8.06
N ASP A 11 8.78 -9.26 -8.56
CA ASP A 11 9.89 -10.12 -8.17
C ASP A 11 11.19 -9.31 -8.07
N LYS A 12 12.25 -9.87 -7.46
CA LYS A 12 13.56 -9.19 -7.29
C LYS A 12 14.15 -8.67 -8.61
N GLY A 13 13.89 -9.34 -9.73
CA GLY A 13 14.37 -8.98 -11.06
C GLY A 13 13.39 -8.14 -11.91
N SER A 14 12.15 -7.92 -11.45
CA SER A 14 11.16 -7.17 -12.23
C SER A 14 11.37 -5.67 -12.16
N ALA A 15 10.96 -4.97 -13.22
CA ALA A 15 10.83 -3.53 -13.20
C ALA A 15 9.84 -3.10 -12.10
N SER A 16 10.18 -1.99 -11.42
CA SER A 16 9.24 -1.37 -10.48
C SER A 16 8.13 -0.68 -11.24
N PHE A 17 6.91 -0.81 -10.74
CA PHE A 17 5.75 -0.08 -11.23
C PHE A 17 5.09 0.66 -10.07
N PHE A 18 4.45 1.79 -10.38
CA PHE A 18 3.69 2.53 -9.39
C PHE A 18 2.24 2.05 -9.37
N GLN A 19 1.72 1.87 -8.17
CA GLN A 19 0.32 1.58 -7.94
C GLN A 19 -0.27 2.63 -7.01
N PHE A 20 -1.45 3.12 -7.37
CA PHE A 20 -2.11 4.19 -6.65
C PHE A 20 -3.33 3.63 -5.94
N PHE A 21 -3.58 4.13 -4.73
CA PHE A 21 -4.68 3.70 -3.91
C PHE A 21 -5.35 4.93 -3.29
N ASN A 22 -6.64 4.82 -3.03
CA ASN A 22 -7.40 5.82 -2.28
C ASN A 22 -7.62 5.31 -0.86
N TYR A 23 -7.45 6.20 0.12
CA TYR A 23 -7.74 5.96 1.53
C TYR A 23 -8.56 7.13 2.02
N ASP A 24 -9.66 6.80 2.68
CA ASP A 24 -10.59 7.79 3.22
C ASP A 24 -10.55 7.86 4.76
N GLY A 25 -9.63 7.11 5.39
CA GLY A 25 -9.45 7.12 6.84
C GLY A 25 -8.53 8.23 7.34
N ASP A 26 -8.23 8.18 8.64
CA ASP A 26 -7.40 9.16 9.33
C ASP A 26 -5.94 9.16 8.83
N LEU A 27 -5.39 10.36 8.59
CA LEU A 27 -4.03 10.56 8.07
C LEU A 27 -3.01 10.84 9.17
N ASN A 28 -3.45 10.98 10.42
CA ASN A 28 -2.56 11.16 11.58
C ASN A 28 -2.05 9.82 12.12
N ILE A 29 -2.13 8.77 11.30
CA ILE A 29 -1.61 7.45 11.60
C ILE A 29 -0.25 7.23 10.90
N PRO A 30 0.62 6.37 11.44
CA PRO A 30 1.85 6.00 10.76
C PRO A 30 1.55 5.28 9.43
N VAL A 31 2.49 5.40 8.48
CA VAL A 31 2.39 4.78 7.16
C VAL A 31 2.21 3.25 7.25
N THR A 32 2.77 2.62 8.29
CA THR A 32 2.64 1.19 8.57
C THR A 32 1.17 0.80 8.80
N MET A 33 0.48 1.52 9.69
CA MET A 33 -0.95 1.36 9.96
C MET A 33 -1.81 1.65 8.73
N LEU A 34 -1.43 2.65 7.93
CA LEU A 34 -2.12 2.94 6.68
C LEU A 34 -2.05 1.74 5.72
N ILE A 35 -0.86 1.14 5.55
CA ILE A 35 -0.66 -0.05 4.72
C ILE A 35 -1.47 -1.23 5.27
N GLU A 36 -1.48 -1.43 6.59
CA GLU A 36 -2.29 -2.47 7.23
C GLU A 36 -3.79 -2.28 6.99
N ASN A 37 -4.30 -1.05 7.10
CA ASN A 37 -5.72 -0.76 6.86
C ASN A 37 -6.12 -1.04 5.42
N ILE A 38 -5.25 -0.75 4.45
CA ILE A 38 -5.46 -1.13 3.04
C ILE A 38 -5.46 -2.65 2.91
N ASN A 39 -4.50 -3.34 3.53
CA ASN A 39 -4.37 -4.79 3.44
C ASN A 39 -5.52 -5.54 4.14
N LYS A 40 -6.19 -4.93 5.12
CA LYS A 40 -7.36 -5.49 5.82
C LYS A 40 -8.64 -5.47 4.97
N GLN A 41 -8.66 -4.78 3.83
CA GLN A 41 -9.80 -4.77 2.93
C GLN A 41 -10.03 -6.15 2.33
N SER A 42 -11.29 -6.62 2.29
CA SER A 42 -11.62 -7.93 1.70
C SER A 42 -11.22 -8.03 0.23
N VAL A 43 -11.22 -6.92 -0.51
CA VAL A 43 -10.69 -6.84 -1.88
C VAL A 43 -9.91 -5.54 -2.01
N ILE A 44 -8.59 -5.67 -2.19
CA ILE A 44 -7.70 -4.52 -2.37
C ILE A 44 -7.77 -4.11 -3.84
N LYS A 45 -8.22 -2.88 -4.10
CA LYS A 45 -8.31 -2.32 -5.44
C LYS A 45 -7.47 -1.05 -5.55
N ASP A 46 -6.83 -0.88 -6.70
CA ASP A 46 -6.19 0.40 -7.03
C ASP A 46 -7.23 1.45 -7.47
N ILE A 47 -6.78 2.68 -7.71
CA ILE A 47 -7.66 3.77 -8.18
C ILE A 47 -8.30 3.51 -9.55
N TYR A 48 -7.80 2.54 -10.32
CA TYR A 48 -8.32 2.15 -11.62
C TYR A 48 -9.29 0.96 -11.51
N GLY A 49 -9.60 0.51 -10.28
CA GLY A 49 -10.50 -0.61 -10.02
C GLY A 49 -9.85 -2.00 -10.19
N LYS A 50 -8.54 -2.07 -10.43
CA LYS A 50 -7.81 -3.33 -10.60
C LYS A 50 -7.60 -4.00 -9.24
N VAL A 51 -7.99 -5.27 -9.14
CA VAL A 51 -7.73 -6.09 -7.95
C VAL A 51 -6.23 -6.36 -7.83
N CYS A 52 -5.70 -6.17 -6.63
CA CYS A 52 -4.28 -6.24 -6.35
C CYS A 52 -3.98 -7.11 -5.14
N SER A 53 -2.77 -7.67 -5.12
CA SER A 53 -2.28 -8.41 -3.97
C SER A 53 -1.97 -7.46 -2.80
N PRO A 54 -2.00 -7.96 -1.55
CA PRO A 54 -1.57 -7.21 -0.37
C PRO A 54 -0.20 -6.58 -0.55
N ILE A 55 -0.03 -5.39 0.01
CA ILE A 55 1.25 -4.68 0.00
C ILE A 55 2.15 -5.34 1.05
N SER A 56 3.14 -6.09 0.58
CA SER A 56 4.23 -6.59 1.43
C SER A 56 5.29 -5.51 1.58
N TRP A 57 5.68 -5.24 2.82
CA TRP A 57 6.77 -4.34 3.14
C TRP A 57 7.59 -4.96 4.26
N HIS A 58 8.88 -4.65 4.28
CA HIS A 58 9.78 -5.04 5.35
C HIS A 58 10.43 -3.77 5.86
N TYR A 59 10.55 -3.68 7.18
CA TYR A 59 11.34 -2.64 7.78
C TYR A 59 12.07 -3.20 8.99
N SER A 60 13.16 -2.53 9.34
CA SER A 60 14.13 -3.10 10.26
C SER A 60 14.13 -2.47 11.66
N CYS A 61 13.17 -1.61 12.06
CA CYS A 61 13.21 -1.04 13.42
C CYS A 61 11.91 -0.39 13.97
N GLU A 62 11.17 -1.04 14.89
CA GLU A 62 10.01 -0.50 15.65
C GLU A 62 10.27 0.66 16.60
N GLN A 63 11.44 1.29 16.49
CA GLN A 63 11.86 2.41 17.31
C GLN A 63 12.61 3.40 16.42
N GLY A 64 11.90 4.44 15.98
CA GLY A 64 12.46 5.66 15.39
C GLY A 64 12.06 6.84 16.26
#